data_AF-A0A534IZ10-F1
#
_entry.id   AF-A0A534IZ10-F1
#
_cell.length_a   1.000
_cell.length_b   1.000
_cell.length_c   1.000
_cell.angle_alpha   90.00
_cell.angle_beta   90.00
_cell.angle_gamma   90.00
#
_symmetry.space_group_name_H-M   'P 1'
#
loop_
_entity.id
_entity.type
_entity.pdbx_description
1 polymer ?
#
loop_
_entity_poly.entity_id
_entity_poly.type
_entity_poly.pdbx_seq_one_letter_code
_entity_poly.pdbx_strand_id
1 'polypeptide(L)'
;MSDFAFPPPATPSVAVAAADERFPVHRIYCVGLNYADHIREMGADPEAPPLFFMKPADALVANGAAIPYPPATTNFHYEIELVVAIGRGGRDVSVENALGHV
;
A
#
# COMPACT_ATOMS: atom_id res chain seq x y z
N MET A 1 20.70 -6.16 18.92
CA MET A 1 20.76 -5.83 17.49
C MET A 1 21.62 -6.88 16.82
N SER A 2 21.28 -7.28 15.61
CA SER A 2 22.07 -8.25 14.83
C SER A 2 23.18 -7.51 14.08
N ASP A 3 24.34 -8.15 13.94
CA ASP A 3 25.39 -7.68 13.03
C ASP A 3 25.06 -8.12 11.60
N PHE A 4 24.99 -7.17 10.68
CA PHE A 4 24.74 -7.43 9.26
C PHE A 4 26.05 -7.39 8.47
N ALA A 5 26.14 -8.20 7.42
CA ALA A 5 27.31 -8.21 6.53
C ALA A 5 27.53 -6.87 5.78
N PHE A 6 26.50 -6.03 5.70
CA PHE A 6 26.52 -4.67 5.18
C PHE A 6 25.40 -3.86 5.84
N PRO A 7 25.47 -2.50 5.83
CA PRO A 7 24.42 -1.67 6.40
C PRO A 7 23.07 -1.95 5.73
N PRO A 8 22.01 -2.25 6.51
CA PRO A 8 20.68 -2.41 5.92
C PRO A 8 20.19 -1.09 5.35
N PRO A 9 19.32 -1.12 4.32
CA PRO A 9 18.68 0.09 3.83
C PRO A 9 17.86 0.74 4.95
N ALA A 10 17.66 2.06 4.84
CA ALA A 10 16.79 2.79 5.75
C ALA A 10 15.36 2.22 5.68
N THR A 11 14.69 2.09 6.82
CA THR A 11 13.31 1.62 6.89
C THR A 11 12.39 2.54 6.09
N PRO A 12 11.69 2.05 5.05
CA PRO A 12 10.70 2.84 4.33
C PRO A 12 9.65 3.37 5.29
N SER A 13 9.27 4.65 5.14
CA SER A 13 8.36 5.31 6.07
C SER A 13 7.61 6.46 5.41
N VAL A 14 6.41 6.77 5.92
CA VAL A 14 5.61 7.93 5.49
C VAL A 14 5.60 9.01 6.56
N ALA A 15 5.48 10.27 6.15
CA ALA A 15 5.33 11.38 7.08
C ALA A 15 3.97 11.32 7.78
N VAL A 16 3.94 11.64 9.08
CA VAL A 16 2.69 11.82 9.81
C VAL A 16 2.32 13.31 9.75
N ALA A 17 1.06 13.60 9.44
CA ALA A 17 0.61 14.98 9.33
C ALA A 17 0.78 15.72 10.66
N ALA A 18 1.39 16.92 10.62
CA ALA A 18 1.65 17.76 11.77
C ALA A 18 2.51 17.11 12.89
N ALA A 19 3.36 16.14 12.53
CA ALA A 19 4.29 15.50 13.45
C ALA A 19 5.68 15.31 12.81
N ASP A 20 6.72 15.25 13.63
CA ASP A 20 8.10 14.97 13.19
C ASP A 20 8.34 13.46 13.06
N GLU A 21 7.55 12.65 13.78
CA GLU A 21 7.56 11.21 13.68
C GLU A 21 7.10 10.73 12.30
N ARG A 22 7.62 9.56 11.92
CA ARG A 22 7.29 8.88 10.67
C ARG A 22 6.67 7.53 10.97
N PHE A 23 5.71 7.12 10.15
CA PHE A 23 5.11 5.79 10.26
C PHE A 23 5.98 4.79 9.49
N PRO A 24 6.60 3.78 10.15
CA PRO A 24 7.42 2.78 9.48
C PRO A 24 6.54 1.80 8.69
N VAL A 25 6.86 1.60 7.42
CA VAL A 25 6.08 0.76 6.51
C VAL A 25 6.69 -0.64 6.48
N HIS A 26 5.90 -1.64 6.85
CA HIS A 26 6.33 -3.05 6.81
C HIS A 26 5.96 -3.73 5.48
N ARG A 27 4.68 -3.73 5.12
CA ARG A 27 4.14 -4.35 3.90
C ARG A 27 3.07 -3.46 3.31
N ILE A 28 2.94 -3.48 1.97
CA ILE A 28 1.90 -2.76 1.25
C ILE A 28 1.01 -3.81 0.57
N TYR A 29 -0.25 -3.87 1.00
CA TYR A 29 -1.29 -4.69 0.40
C TYR A 29 -2.23 -3.78 -0.41
N CYS A 30 -2.57 -4.19 -1.61
CA CYS A 30 -3.48 -3.48 -2.51
C CYS A 30 -4.69 -4.38 -2.82
N VAL A 31 -5.85 -3.76 -3.08
CA VAL A 31 -7.09 -4.46 -3.42
C VAL A 31 -7.50 -4.05 -4.82
N GLY A 32 -7.41 -4.98 -5.77
CA GLY A 32 -7.89 -4.78 -7.13
C GLY A 32 -9.41 -4.85 -7.19
N LEU A 33 -10.00 -4.05 -8.09
CA LEU A 33 -11.42 -4.08 -8.43
C LEU A 33 -12.37 -3.84 -7.23
N ASN A 34 -12.00 -2.94 -6.30
CA ASN A 34 -12.78 -2.68 -5.09
C ASN A 34 -13.80 -1.53 -5.23
N TYR A 35 -14.07 -1.07 -6.45
CA TYR A 35 -15.08 -0.05 -6.78
C TYR A 35 -15.99 -0.55 -7.90
N ALA A 36 -17.30 -0.53 -7.67
CA ALA A 36 -18.29 -1.10 -8.58
C ALA A 36 -18.25 -0.49 -9.99
N ASP A 37 -17.99 0.81 -10.09
CA ASP A 37 -17.90 1.50 -11.38
C ASP A 37 -16.64 1.12 -12.15
N HIS A 38 -15.52 0.92 -11.44
CA HIS A 38 -14.27 0.47 -12.06
C HIS A 38 -14.35 -0.99 -12.52
N ILE A 39 -15.07 -1.86 -11.78
CA ILE A 39 -15.39 -3.22 -12.24
C ILE A 39 -16.10 -3.19 -13.58
N ARG A 40 -17.13 -2.34 -13.72
CA ARG A 40 -17.92 -2.20 -14.95
C ARG A 40 -17.07 -1.68 -16.11
N GLU A 41 -16.22 -0.69 -15.86
CA GLU A 41 -15.29 -0.13 -16.84
C GLU A 41 -14.33 -1.20 -17.40
N MET A 42 -13.79 -2.03 -16.51
CA MET A 42 -12.84 -3.09 -16.87
C MET A 42 -13.51 -4.33 -17.48
N GLY A 43 -14.84 -4.37 -17.56
CA GLY A 43 -15.60 -5.52 -18.03
C GLY A 43 -15.45 -6.76 -17.13
N ALA A 44 -15.14 -6.56 -15.85
CA ALA A 44 -14.92 -7.62 -14.89
C ALA A 44 -16.23 -8.11 -14.25
N ASP A 45 -16.20 -9.32 -13.70
CA ASP A 45 -17.34 -9.91 -12.98
C ASP A 45 -17.54 -9.22 -11.62
N PRO A 46 -18.70 -8.59 -11.35
CA PRO A 46 -18.98 -7.93 -10.09
C PRO A 46 -19.15 -8.88 -8.90
N GLU A 47 -19.32 -10.18 -9.14
CA GLU A 47 -19.41 -11.20 -8.07
C GLU A 47 -18.05 -11.81 -7.71
N ALA A 48 -16.98 -11.44 -8.42
CA ALA A 48 -15.65 -11.96 -8.15
C ALA A 48 -15.16 -11.56 -6.75
N PRO A 49 -14.48 -12.47 -6.02
CA PRO A 49 -13.89 -12.14 -4.73
C PRO A 49 -12.79 -11.06 -4.88
N PRO A 50 -12.50 -10.27 -3.82
CA PRO A 50 -11.46 -9.25 -3.87
C PRO A 50 -10.11 -9.84 -4.25
N LEU A 51 -9.42 -9.20 -5.21
CA LEU A 51 -8.08 -9.58 -5.61
C LEU A 51 -7.06 -8.81 -4.77
N PHE A 52 -6.19 -9.52 -4.04
CA PHE A 52 -5.09 -8.90 -3.32
C PHE A 52 -3.77 -9.08 -4.07
N PHE A 53 -3.00 -8.01 -4.13
CA PHE A 53 -1.61 -8.02 -4.58
C PHE A 53 -0.76 -7.14 -3.66
N MET A 54 0.56 -7.13 -3.88
CA MET A 54 1.50 -6.44 -3.01
C MET A 54 2.46 -5.56 -3.80
N LYS A 55 2.93 -4.50 -3.15
CA LYS A 55 4.10 -3.71 -3.57
C LYS A 55 5.17 -3.84 -2.48
N PRO A 56 6.46 -3.84 -2.83
CA PRO A 56 7.51 -3.81 -1.81
C PRO A 56 7.48 -2.46 -1.09
N ALA A 57 7.86 -2.42 0.19
CA ALA A 57 7.74 -1.22 1.03
C ALA A 57 8.57 -0.04 0.50
N ASP A 58 9.66 -0.32 -0.20
CA ASP A 58 10.56 0.65 -0.83
C ASP A 58 10.06 1.16 -2.20
N ALA A 59 8.93 0.65 -2.73
CA ALA A 59 8.23 1.29 -3.84
C ALA A 59 7.48 2.57 -3.42
N LEU A 60 7.41 2.84 -2.11
CA LEU A 60 6.78 4.04 -1.57
C LEU A 60 7.61 5.28 -1.89
N VAL A 61 6.95 6.33 -2.37
CA VAL A 61 7.53 7.64 -2.61
C VAL A 61 6.88 8.69 -1.72
N ALA A 62 7.64 9.72 -1.36
CA ALA A 62 7.13 10.83 -0.57
C ALA A 62 6.10 11.65 -1.35
N ASN A 63 5.15 12.27 -0.64
CA ASN A 63 4.21 13.20 -1.27
C ASN A 63 4.96 14.34 -1.98
N GLY A 64 4.59 14.64 -3.22
CA GLY A 64 5.26 15.64 -4.05
C GLY A 64 6.59 15.21 -4.66
N ALA A 65 7.06 13.98 -4.45
CA ALA A 65 8.24 13.46 -5.13
C ALA A 65 7.97 13.30 -6.64
N ALA A 66 9.01 13.54 -7.45
CA ALA A 66 8.96 13.20 -8.87
C ALA A 66 8.98 11.68 -9.04
N ILE A 67 8.01 11.14 -9.79
CA ILE A 67 7.97 9.72 -10.15
C ILE A 67 8.57 9.57 -11.55
N PRO A 68 9.70 8.88 -11.72
CA PRO A 68 10.25 8.62 -13.04
C PRO A 68 9.32 7.70 -13.83
N TYR A 69 9.16 7.96 -15.13
CA TYR A 69 8.41 7.07 -16.01
C TYR A 69 9.09 5.69 -16.04
N PRO A 70 8.37 4.59 -15.71
CA PRO A 70 9.00 3.29 -15.56
C PRO A 70 9.49 2.72 -16.90
N PRO A 71 10.60 1.95 -16.92
CA PRO A 71 11.04 1.25 -18.12
C PRO A 71 10.04 0.15 -18.51
N ALA A 72 10.15 -0.36 -19.74
CA ALA A 72 9.35 -1.49 -20.25
C ALA A 72 7.83 -1.27 -20.32
N THR A 73 7.36 -0.01 -20.35
CA THR A 73 5.97 0.33 -20.69
C THR A 73 5.92 1.50 -21.66
N THR A 74 4.82 1.60 -22.41
CA THR A 74 4.42 2.78 -23.19
C THR A 74 3.07 3.33 -22.73
N ASN A 75 2.48 2.75 -21.68
CA ASN A 75 1.17 3.09 -21.16
C ASN A 75 1.19 2.97 -19.63
N PHE A 76 1.40 4.09 -18.95
CA PHE A 76 1.55 4.16 -17.50
C PHE A 76 0.30 4.79 -16.89
N HIS A 77 -0.48 3.99 -16.16
CA HIS A 77 -1.79 4.37 -15.62
C HIS A 77 -1.67 4.91 -14.19
N TYR A 78 -2.63 5.76 -13.82
CA TYR A 78 -2.80 6.24 -12.46
C TYR A 78 -4.07 5.64 -11.86
N GLU A 79 -4.00 5.29 -10.58
CA GLU A 79 -5.14 4.83 -9.78
C GLU A 79 -5.06 5.56 -8.44
N ILE A 80 -6.11 6.29 -8.07
CA ILE A 80 -6.20 6.98 -6.79
C ILE A 80 -6.90 6.06 -5.79
N GLU A 81 -6.30 5.89 -4.62
CA GLU A 81 -6.79 4.95 -3.60
C GLU A 81 -6.77 5.58 -2.20
N LEU A 82 -7.70 5.14 -1.36
CA LEU A 82 -7.61 5.36 0.08
C LEU A 82 -6.59 4.37 0.65
N VAL A 83 -5.56 4.89 1.32
CA VAL A 83 -4.58 4.08 2.05
C VAL A 83 -4.96 4.00 3.52
N VAL A 84 -4.99 2.78 4.07
CA VAL A 84 -5.21 2.51 5.49
C VAL A 84 -3.88 2.05 6.11
N ALA A 85 -3.36 2.80 7.08
CA ALA A 85 -2.18 2.40 7.85
C ALA A 85 -2.62 1.55 9.04
N ILE A 86 -1.89 0.46 9.34
CA ILE A 86 -2.26 -0.50 10.40
C ILE A 86 -1.33 -0.34 11.60
N GLY A 87 -1.84 0.20 12.70
CA GLY A 87 -1.10 0.35 13.96
C GLY A 87 -0.96 -0.92 14.80
N ARG A 88 -1.85 -1.92 14.62
CA ARG A 88 -1.85 -3.15 15.42
C ARG A 88 -1.99 -4.42 14.56
N GLY A 89 -1.08 -5.37 14.77
CA GLY A 89 -1.15 -6.68 14.11
C GLY A 89 -2.34 -7.53 14.59
N GLY A 90 -2.69 -8.55 13.81
CA GLY A 90 -3.76 -9.50 14.13
C GLY A 90 -3.83 -10.62 13.10
N ARG A 91 -4.59 -11.66 13.41
CA ARG A 91 -4.94 -12.76 12.50
C ARG A 91 -6.40 -13.11 12.73
N ASP A 92 -7.13 -13.40 11.65
CA ASP A 92 -8.55 -13.75 11.70
C ASP A 92 -9.38 -12.71 12.49
N VAL A 93 -9.08 -11.43 12.26
CA VAL A 93 -9.72 -10.28 12.93
C VAL A 93 -11.17 -10.17 12.47
N SER A 94 -12.11 -10.11 13.40
CA SER A 94 -13.54 -9.96 13.07
C SER A 94 -13.83 -8.57 12.48
N VAL A 95 -14.88 -8.48 11.68
CA VAL A 95 -15.29 -7.22 11.01
C VAL A 95 -15.52 -6.10 12.02
N GLU A 96 -16.15 -6.43 13.16
CA GLU A 96 -16.48 -5.47 14.21
C GLU A 96 -15.25 -4.89 14.90
N ASN A 97 -14.15 -5.65 14.94
CA ASN A 97 -12.91 -5.25 15.59
C ASN A 97 -11.87 -4.67 14.61
N ALA A 98 -12.09 -4.76 13.30
CA ALA A 98 -11.12 -4.41 12.27
C ALA A 98 -10.61 -2.96 12.40
N LEU A 99 -11.51 -1.99 12.65
CA LEU A 99 -11.14 -0.58 12.80
C LEU A 99 -10.28 -0.30 14.04
N GLY A 100 -10.28 -1.19 15.05
CA GLY A 100 -9.38 -1.08 16.20
C GLY A 100 -7.92 -1.42 15.90
N HIS A 101 -7.62 -1.85 14.67
CA HIS A 101 -6.25 -2.15 14.21
C HIS A 101 -5.64 -1.05 13.34
N VAL A 102 -6.46 -0.10 12.88
CA VAL A 102 -6.05 1.02 12.03
C VAL A 102 -5.33 2.07 12.88
#